data_AF-A0A845E611-F1
#
_entry.id   AF-A0A845E611-F1
#
_cell.length_a   1.000
_cell.length_b   1.000
_cell.length_c   1.000
_cell.angle_alpha   90.00
_cell.angle_beta   90.00
_cell.angle_gamma   90.00
#
_symmetry.space_group_name_H-M   'P 1'
#
loop_
_entity.id
_entity.type
_entity.pdbx_description
1 polymer ?
#
loop_
_entity_poly.entity_id
_entity_poly.type
_entity_poly.pdbx_seq_one_letter_code
_entity_poly.pdbx_strand_id
1 'polypeptide(L)'
;MLEITNESYILPQSFEHTSRVTEKWFRDTHMARGGGGWRDSCGKKVLGETPQDAVRGGSPRSRGKRAIPRSPHPLNKSLETESSTNLPFSGREFYKEWRMMMPNIWTHILFVDQLCEELDRKDVLETSSASLHMGAQGPDPFFYHNFLPFLPDKEVAEIGMLLHTEKCGPFLMDMIKRGKSEKNSLQAFILGFVSHHILDRHTHPYVHYHAGYEENKHQELEVLLDTVMLDRERNLETWKNPVHKEIKIGKQIRPISSFMHLLLSDHHPEITTKHKKKVVQESFFHIQAAQRVLYDPWKWKNQWFGSLVSSFSHQPIREKRDFMNESHMEWYHPATNEKRTESFLDLYEQAKKEGTLLFQYIFEYWKTGSPDTLAHIEEIVGNISYDTGEPLDKMLINQYSQPIV
;
A
#
# COMPACT_ATOMS: atom_id res chain seq x y z
N MET A 1 -24.33 -25.39 -38.69
CA MET A 1 -23.26 -24.55 -39.24
C MET A 1 -23.35 -23.21 -38.53
N LEU A 2 -22.49 -23.01 -37.54
CA LEU A 2 -22.36 -21.76 -36.77
C LEU A 2 -21.08 -21.10 -37.26
N GLU A 3 -21.21 -19.91 -37.86
CA GLU A 3 -20.08 -19.05 -38.19
C GLU A 3 -19.53 -18.43 -36.90
N ILE A 4 -18.28 -18.77 -36.59
CA ILE A 4 -17.49 -18.13 -35.54
C ILE A 4 -16.84 -16.91 -36.17
N THR A 5 -17.31 -15.71 -35.84
CA THR A 5 -16.60 -14.47 -36.16
C THR A 5 -15.45 -14.29 -35.17
N ASN A 6 -14.24 -14.46 -35.69
CA ASN A 6 -12.98 -14.25 -34.99
C ASN A 6 -12.70 -12.74 -34.93
N GLU A 7 -13.21 -12.05 -33.91
CA GLU A 7 -12.74 -10.69 -33.60
C GLU A 7 -11.46 -10.78 -32.76
N SER A 8 -10.32 -10.62 -33.43
CA SER A 8 -9.04 -10.35 -32.80
C SER A 8 -9.10 -9.00 -32.07
N TYR A 9 -9.18 -9.02 -30.74
CA TYR A 9 -9.16 -7.80 -29.93
C TYR A 9 -7.74 -7.24 -29.86
N ILE A 10 -7.58 -6.03 -30.39
CA ILE A 10 -6.40 -5.18 -30.24
C ILE A 10 -6.38 -4.65 -28.80
N LEU A 11 -5.36 -5.06 -28.02
CA LEU A 11 -5.04 -4.42 -26.74
C LEU A 11 -4.92 -2.90 -26.94
N PRO A 12 -5.33 -2.05 -25.98
CA PRO A 12 -5.07 -0.62 -26.08
C PRO A 12 -3.59 -0.41 -26.40
N GLN A 13 -3.26 0.37 -27.44
CA GLN A 13 -1.87 0.64 -27.82
C GLN A 13 -1.05 1.16 -26.63
N SER A 14 -1.68 1.79 -25.65
CA SER A 14 -1.07 2.21 -24.39
C SER A 14 -0.58 1.05 -23.50
N PHE A 15 -1.18 -0.14 -23.50
CA PHE A 15 -0.73 -1.27 -22.64
C PHE A 15 0.53 -1.95 -23.16
N GLU A 16 0.57 -2.25 -24.46
CA GLU A 16 1.81 -2.69 -25.08
C GLU A 16 2.85 -1.58 -24.97
N HIS A 17 2.47 -0.32 -25.15
CA HIS A 17 3.42 0.78 -25.04
C HIS A 17 3.97 0.93 -23.62
N THR A 18 3.18 1.03 -22.55
CA THR A 18 3.71 1.25 -21.19
C THR A 18 4.45 0.02 -20.64
N SER A 19 3.94 -1.20 -20.88
CA SER A 19 4.64 -2.43 -20.46
C SER A 19 5.89 -2.69 -21.29
N ARG A 20 5.86 -2.45 -22.62
CA ARG A 20 7.07 -2.56 -23.44
C ARG A 20 8.03 -1.40 -23.18
N VAL A 21 7.56 -0.18 -22.89
CA VAL A 21 8.43 0.97 -22.56
C VAL A 21 9.09 0.77 -21.21
N THR A 22 8.43 0.19 -20.22
CA THR A 22 9.06 -0.14 -18.93
C THR A 22 10.05 -1.31 -19.06
N GLU A 23 9.66 -2.43 -19.67
CA GLU A 23 10.56 -3.55 -19.95
C GLU A 23 11.73 -3.12 -20.88
N LYS A 24 11.47 -2.25 -21.86
CA LYS A 24 12.47 -1.63 -22.74
C LYS A 24 13.32 -0.62 -21.98
N TRP A 25 12.80 0.17 -21.05
CA TRP A 25 13.59 1.10 -20.25
C TRP A 25 14.55 0.35 -19.33
N PHE A 26 14.09 -0.71 -18.66
CA PHE A 26 14.94 -1.63 -17.89
C PHE A 26 15.97 -2.36 -18.79
N ARG A 27 15.64 -2.63 -20.06
CA ARG A 27 16.53 -3.30 -21.03
C ARG A 27 17.51 -2.34 -21.74
N ASP A 28 17.11 -1.11 -22.02
CA ASP A 28 17.87 -0.10 -22.78
C ASP A 28 18.86 0.63 -21.87
N THR A 29 18.53 0.82 -20.58
CA THR A 29 19.51 1.21 -19.56
C THR A 29 20.64 0.18 -19.40
N HIS A 30 20.41 -1.07 -19.83
CA HIS A 30 21.41 -2.14 -19.88
C HIS A 30 22.35 -2.05 -21.09
N MET A 31 21.98 -1.32 -22.15
CA MET A 31 22.78 -1.15 -23.38
C MET A 31 23.55 0.17 -23.43
N ALA A 32 23.28 1.11 -22.53
CA ALA A 32 23.91 2.42 -22.49
C ALA A 32 24.83 2.60 -21.26
N ARG A 33 25.91 1.81 -21.16
CA ARG A 33 27.07 2.16 -20.33
C ARG A 33 28.39 1.92 -21.06
N GLY A 34 28.58 2.69 -22.13
CA GLY A 34 29.89 3.22 -22.49
C GLY A 34 29.90 4.72 -22.19
N GLY A 35 30.69 5.13 -21.18
CA GLY A 35 31.14 6.51 -20.91
C GLY A 35 30.15 7.67 -21.06
N GLY A 36 29.60 8.15 -19.93
CA GLY A 36 28.90 9.43 -19.89
C GLY A 36 28.71 9.92 -18.46
N GLY A 37 29.51 10.91 -18.05
CA GLY A 37 29.45 11.52 -16.73
C GLY A 37 28.16 12.33 -16.52
N TRP A 38 27.61 12.25 -15.31
CA TRP A 38 26.42 12.99 -14.89
C TRP A 38 26.75 14.47 -14.66
N ARG A 39 25.84 15.36 -15.07
CA ARG A 39 25.85 16.80 -14.78
C ARG A 39 24.65 17.14 -13.90
N ASP A 40 24.79 18.14 -13.05
CA ASP A 40 23.73 18.67 -12.19
C ASP A 40 22.82 19.68 -12.93
N SER A 41 21.69 20.04 -12.30
CA SER A 41 20.60 20.80 -12.90
C SER A 41 20.87 22.30 -13.14
N CYS A 42 22.14 22.73 -13.14
CA CYS A 42 22.53 24.11 -13.44
C CYS A 42 23.68 24.24 -14.45
N GLY A 43 24.11 23.16 -15.12
CA GLY A 43 24.79 23.28 -16.41
C GLY A 43 26.17 23.96 -16.42
N LYS A 44 26.97 23.89 -15.34
CA LYS A 44 28.39 24.30 -15.37
C LYS A 44 29.34 23.10 -15.30
N LYS A 45 30.36 23.08 -16.16
CA LYS A 45 31.47 22.11 -16.09
C LYS A 45 32.36 22.48 -14.91
N VAL A 46 32.51 21.57 -13.94
CA VAL A 46 33.59 21.65 -12.94
C VAL A 46 34.66 20.64 -13.35
N LEU A 47 35.85 21.15 -13.67
CA LEU A 47 37.06 20.36 -13.88
C LEU A 47 37.45 19.74 -12.54
N GLY A 48 37.54 18.42 -12.51
CA GLY A 48 37.98 17.67 -11.34
C GLY A 48 39.50 17.67 -11.20
N GLU A 49 39.96 17.58 -9.96
CA GLU A 49 41.26 16.97 -9.65
C GLU A 49 41.09 16.12 -8.39
N THR A 50 41.10 14.81 -8.57
CA THR A 50 41.44 13.81 -7.56
C THR A 50 42.97 13.68 -7.46
N PRO A 51 43.53 13.44 -6.26
CA PRO A 51 44.83 12.79 -6.18
C PRO A 51 44.83 11.52 -5.31
N GLN A 52 45.07 10.38 -5.97
CA GLN A 52 45.80 9.17 -5.54
C GLN A 52 46.56 8.73 -6.82
N ASP A 53 47.83 8.31 -6.90
CA ASP A 53 48.78 7.74 -5.95
C ASP A 53 50.23 7.80 -6.51
N ALA A 54 51.21 7.63 -5.61
CA ALA A 54 52.56 7.04 -5.77
C ALA A 54 53.68 7.77 -6.55
N VAL A 55 54.85 7.96 -5.90
CA VAL A 55 56.10 7.18 -6.09
C VAL A 55 57.27 7.75 -5.25
N ARG A 56 57.90 6.84 -4.47
CA ARG A 56 59.31 6.75 -3.97
C ARG A 56 60.07 8.00 -3.47
N GLY A 57 60.61 7.85 -2.25
CA GLY A 57 62.06 8.04 -2.03
C GLY A 57 62.47 8.65 -0.67
N GLY A 58 63.19 7.88 0.15
CA GLY A 58 64.22 8.43 1.05
C GLY A 58 63.87 8.60 2.55
N SER A 59 64.26 7.60 3.35
CA SER A 59 64.75 7.81 4.74
C SER A 59 66.25 8.21 4.64
N PRO A 60 66.95 8.84 5.64
CA PRO A 60 66.83 8.55 7.08
C PRO A 60 67.14 9.69 8.11
N ARG A 61 66.85 9.37 9.41
CA ARG A 61 67.47 9.88 10.68
C ARG A 61 67.21 11.36 11.07
N SER A 62 67.09 11.80 12.34
CA SER A 62 67.20 11.22 13.69
C SER A 62 66.92 12.30 14.77
N ARG A 63 66.65 11.86 16.02
CA ARG A 63 66.74 12.58 17.34
C ARG A 63 65.60 13.59 17.65
N GLY A 64 64.96 13.61 18.83
CA GLY A 64 65.01 12.78 20.04
C GLY A 64 64.42 13.52 21.26
N LYS A 65 63.81 12.77 22.21
CA LYS A 65 63.56 13.06 23.65
C LYS A 65 62.61 14.26 23.96
N ARG A 66 61.74 14.30 24.99
CA ARG A 66 61.68 13.64 26.31
C ARG A 66 60.30 13.91 26.99
N ALA A 67 59.72 12.86 27.60
CA ALA A 67 59.14 12.76 28.95
C ALA A 67 57.90 13.56 29.45
N ILE A 68 56.94 12.75 29.91
CA ILE A 68 55.79 12.87 30.86
C ILE A 68 56.37 13.31 32.26
N PRO A 69 55.64 13.92 33.25
CA PRO A 69 54.45 13.26 33.78
C PRO A 69 53.36 13.95 34.66
N ARG A 70 52.29 13.14 34.86
CA ARG A 70 51.32 12.99 35.98
C ARG A 70 50.06 13.89 36.06
N SER A 71 48.92 13.18 35.94
CA SER A 71 47.56 13.39 36.50
C SER A 71 47.59 13.40 38.06
N PRO A 72 46.51 13.67 38.86
CA PRO A 72 45.11 13.27 38.57
C PRO A 72 43.93 14.08 39.20
N HIS A 73 42.71 13.60 38.85
CA HIS A 73 41.43 13.62 39.59
C HIS A 73 40.29 14.60 39.20
N PRO A 74 39.03 14.13 39.33
CA PRO A 74 37.92 14.48 38.44
C PRO A 74 36.89 15.41 39.09
N LEU A 75 36.14 16.15 38.27
CA LEU A 75 34.97 16.92 38.72
C LEU A 75 33.72 16.37 38.03
N ASN A 76 32.85 15.78 38.86
CA ASN A 76 31.46 15.47 38.58
C ASN A 76 30.76 16.72 38.02
N LYS A 77 30.08 16.56 36.87
CA LYS A 77 28.94 17.39 36.52
C LYS A 77 27.81 16.48 36.06
N SER A 78 26.80 16.38 36.92
CA SER A 78 25.45 15.97 36.58
C SER A 78 24.94 16.83 35.43
N LEU A 79 24.59 16.21 34.31
CA LEU A 79 23.77 16.84 33.29
C LEU A 79 22.31 16.56 33.65
N GLU A 80 21.66 17.61 34.10
CA GLU A 80 20.23 17.71 34.31
C GLU A 80 19.52 17.48 32.96
N THR A 81 18.50 16.64 32.99
CA THR A 81 17.54 16.44 31.91
C THR A 81 16.69 17.71 31.78
N GLU A 82 16.99 18.56 30.80
CA GLU A 82 16.11 19.65 30.43
C GLU A 82 14.94 19.13 29.59
N SER A 83 13.75 19.27 30.18
CA SER A 83 12.45 19.20 29.54
C SER A 83 12.34 20.30 28.48
N SER A 84 12.25 19.92 27.20
CA SER A 84 11.92 20.84 26.13
C SER A 84 10.40 21.09 26.10
N THR A 85 10.04 22.27 26.58
CA THR A 85 8.74 22.93 26.41
C THR A 85 8.33 23.02 24.93
N ASN A 86 7.15 22.48 24.62
CA ASN A 86 6.45 22.66 23.35
C ASN A 86 5.87 24.09 23.25
N LEU A 87 6.13 24.77 22.13
CA LEU A 87 5.39 25.94 21.67
C LEU A 87 4.67 25.59 20.36
N PRO A 88 3.42 26.06 20.14
CA PRO A 88 2.58 25.56 19.07
C PRO A 88 2.92 26.27 17.75
N PHE A 89 3.48 25.53 16.80
CA PHE A 89 3.57 25.97 15.40
C PHE A 89 2.29 25.51 14.67
N SER A 90 1.67 26.43 13.93
CA SER A 90 0.40 26.27 13.24
C SER A 90 0.41 25.10 12.25
N GLY A 91 -0.12 23.95 12.68
CA GLY A 91 -0.11 22.68 11.96
C GLY A 91 -1.32 22.47 11.04
N ARG A 92 -1.27 22.98 9.81
CA ARG A 92 -2.23 22.57 8.77
C ARG A 92 -1.65 22.34 7.37
N GLU A 93 -0.46 22.85 7.08
CA GLU A 93 0.09 22.82 5.71
C GLU A 93 1.23 21.80 5.54
N PHE A 94 1.97 21.45 6.60
CA PHE A 94 3.15 20.57 6.50
C PHE A 94 2.85 19.06 6.60
N TYR A 95 1.64 18.68 7.00
CA TYR A 95 1.27 17.27 7.23
C TYR A 95 0.63 16.58 6.01
N LYS A 96 0.50 17.28 4.87
CA LYS A 96 -0.28 16.82 3.72
C LYS A 96 0.51 16.04 2.66
N GLU A 97 1.84 15.99 2.70
CA GLU A 97 2.58 15.51 1.53
C GLU A 97 2.97 14.02 1.53
N TRP A 98 2.98 13.29 2.66
CA TRP A 98 3.49 11.89 2.65
C TRP A 98 2.90 10.96 3.74
N ARG A 99 1.59 10.95 3.94
CA ARG A 99 0.94 9.93 4.79
C ARG A 99 -0.06 9.13 3.99
N MET A 100 0.00 7.81 4.19
CA MET A 100 -0.82 6.75 3.59
C MET A 100 -0.54 6.49 2.10
N MET A 101 0.30 5.49 1.85
CA MET A 101 0.18 4.68 0.64
C MET A 101 0.01 3.25 1.10
N MET A 102 -1.22 2.72 1.08
CA MET A 102 -1.46 1.28 1.03
C MET A 102 -1.40 0.88 -0.45
N PRO A 103 -0.81 -0.27 -0.83
CA PRO A 103 -1.19 -1.59 -0.31
C PRO A 103 -0.09 -2.65 -0.21
N ASN A 104 -0.36 -3.69 0.57
CA ASN A 104 -0.08 -5.04 0.12
C ASN A 104 -1.34 -5.70 -0.47
N ILE A 105 -1.15 -6.70 -1.34
CA ILE A 105 -2.22 -7.19 -2.23
C ILE A 105 -2.73 -8.56 -1.75
N TRP A 106 -1.83 -9.41 -1.27
CA TRP A 106 -2.16 -10.81 -0.96
C TRP A 106 -3.02 -10.94 0.29
N THR A 107 -2.76 -10.16 1.33
CA THR A 107 -3.47 -10.26 2.61
C THR A 107 -4.95 -9.95 2.41
N HIS A 108 -5.26 -8.94 1.58
CA HIS A 108 -6.64 -8.62 1.18
C HIS A 108 -7.29 -9.71 0.32
N ILE A 109 -6.55 -10.32 -0.63
CA ILE A 109 -7.06 -11.44 -1.42
C ILE A 109 -7.35 -12.64 -0.53
N LEU A 110 -6.44 -12.99 0.38
CA LEU A 110 -6.63 -14.07 1.35
C LEU A 110 -7.86 -13.81 2.22
N PHE A 111 -8.00 -12.57 2.70
CA PHE A 111 -9.11 -12.19 3.56
C PHE A 111 -10.46 -12.35 2.87
N VAL A 112 -10.63 -11.78 1.67
CA VAL A 112 -11.91 -11.89 0.96
C VAL A 112 -12.22 -13.33 0.53
N ASP A 113 -11.21 -14.12 0.19
CA ASP A 113 -11.37 -15.53 -0.16
C ASP A 113 -11.86 -16.32 1.05
N GLN A 114 -11.27 -16.12 2.23
CA GLN A 114 -11.69 -16.77 3.48
C GLN A 114 -13.12 -16.39 3.87
N LEU A 115 -13.51 -15.11 3.73
CA LEU A 115 -14.90 -14.68 3.96
C LEU A 115 -15.89 -15.40 3.04
N CYS A 116 -15.52 -15.59 1.76
CA CYS A 116 -16.37 -16.34 0.83
C CYS A 116 -16.42 -17.82 1.18
N GLU A 117 -15.30 -18.43 1.56
CA GLU A 117 -15.22 -19.84 1.96
C GLU A 117 -16.05 -20.14 3.23
N GLU A 118 -15.95 -19.28 4.25
CA GLU A 118 -16.69 -19.40 5.52
C GLU A 118 -18.22 -19.33 5.31
N LEU A 119 -18.66 -18.65 4.26
CA LEU A 119 -20.07 -18.52 3.87
C LEU A 119 -20.51 -19.48 2.75
N ASP A 120 -19.65 -20.44 2.38
CA ASP A 120 -19.87 -21.40 1.27
C ASP A 120 -20.23 -20.72 -0.07
N ARG A 121 -19.59 -19.57 -0.33
CA ARG A 121 -19.75 -18.76 -1.56
C ARG A 121 -18.66 -19.03 -2.58
N LYS A 122 -18.33 -20.30 -2.78
CA LYS A 122 -17.37 -20.77 -3.80
C LYS A 122 -17.78 -20.35 -5.22
N ASP A 123 -19.08 -20.17 -5.46
CA ASP A 123 -19.60 -19.63 -6.72
C ASP A 123 -19.03 -18.25 -7.05
N VAL A 124 -18.79 -17.40 -6.06
CA VAL A 124 -18.19 -16.07 -6.26
C VAL A 124 -16.73 -16.21 -6.68
N LEU A 125 -15.97 -17.09 -6.01
CA LEU A 125 -14.57 -17.36 -6.29
C LEU A 125 -14.38 -17.97 -7.69
N GLU A 126 -15.23 -18.91 -8.08
CA GLU A 126 -15.14 -19.59 -9.37
C GLU A 126 -15.55 -18.71 -10.55
N THR A 127 -16.57 -17.85 -10.37
CA THR A 127 -17.15 -17.09 -11.48
C THR A 127 -16.64 -15.65 -11.59
N SER A 128 -16.19 -15.07 -10.48
CA SER A 128 -15.97 -13.62 -10.35
C SER A 128 -14.74 -13.23 -9.51
N SER A 129 -13.82 -14.16 -9.23
CA SER A 129 -12.59 -13.92 -8.43
C SER A 129 -11.81 -12.69 -8.87
N ALA A 130 -11.55 -12.49 -10.17
CA ALA A 130 -10.78 -11.34 -10.63
C ALA A 130 -11.43 -9.99 -10.21
N SER A 131 -12.76 -9.89 -10.27
CA SER A 131 -13.50 -8.71 -9.81
C SER A 131 -13.49 -8.60 -8.29
N LEU A 132 -13.66 -9.72 -7.57
CA LEU A 132 -13.58 -9.81 -6.12
C LEU A 132 -12.22 -9.31 -5.61
N HIS A 133 -11.12 -9.87 -6.14
CA HIS A 133 -9.76 -9.54 -5.76
C HIS A 133 -9.38 -8.10 -6.08
N MET A 134 -9.84 -7.56 -7.22
CA MET A 134 -9.67 -6.14 -7.51
C MET A 134 -10.47 -5.27 -6.55
N GLY A 135 -11.69 -5.68 -6.22
CA GLY A 135 -12.49 -5.05 -5.17
C GLY A 135 -11.74 -5.02 -3.85
N ALA A 136 -11.07 -6.13 -3.49
CA ALA A 136 -10.31 -6.26 -2.25
C ALA A 136 -9.10 -5.30 -2.16
N GLN A 137 -8.74 -4.61 -3.24
CA GLN A 137 -7.75 -3.53 -3.21
C GLN A 137 -8.37 -2.17 -2.84
N GLY A 138 -9.69 -2.11 -2.66
CA GLY A 138 -10.40 -0.92 -2.21
C GLY A 138 -10.05 0.34 -3.01
N PRO A 139 -9.78 1.47 -2.32
CA PRO A 139 -9.34 2.71 -2.96
C PRO A 139 -7.87 2.70 -3.44
N ASP A 140 -7.06 1.69 -3.11
CA ASP A 140 -5.62 1.72 -3.37
C ASP A 140 -5.16 1.80 -4.83
N PRO A 141 -5.95 1.39 -5.84
CA PRO A 141 -5.59 1.64 -7.23
C PRO A 141 -5.24 3.10 -7.53
N PHE A 142 -5.80 4.07 -6.79
CA PHE A 142 -5.50 5.49 -6.95
C PHE A 142 -4.07 5.87 -6.54
N PHE A 143 -3.45 5.15 -5.60
CA PHE A 143 -2.04 5.36 -5.22
C PHE A 143 -1.05 4.88 -6.29
N TYR A 144 -1.48 3.97 -7.17
CA TYR A 144 -0.66 3.51 -8.31
C TYR A 144 -0.83 4.32 -9.57
N HIS A 145 -1.66 5.37 -9.57
CA HIS A 145 -1.83 6.17 -10.77
C HIS A 145 -0.49 6.79 -11.19
N ASN A 146 -0.07 6.51 -12.44
CA ASN A 146 1.23 6.95 -12.96
C ASN A 146 2.42 6.56 -12.05
N PHE A 147 2.40 5.34 -11.48
CA PHE A 147 3.41 4.82 -10.54
C PHE A 147 4.88 4.88 -11.01
N LEU A 148 5.14 5.14 -12.29
CA LEU A 148 6.50 5.29 -12.79
C LEU A 148 7.06 6.66 -12.34
N PRO A 149 8.26 6.71 -11.72
CA PRO A 149 8.77 7.93 -11.07
C PRO A 149 8.85 9.18 -11.96
N PHE A 150 8.91 9.00 -13.28
CA PHE A 150 9.09 10.05 -14.28
C PHE A 150 7.80 10.49 -14.97
N LEU A 151 6.64 9.89 -14.64
CA LEU A 151 5.35 10.32 -15.17
C LEU A 151 4.78 11.49 -14.34
N PRO A 152 4.10 12.46 -14.98
CA PRO A 152 3.42 13.56 -14.29
C PRO A 152 2.13 13.11 -13.59
N ASP A 153 1.47 14.02 -12.86
CA ASP A 153 0.10 13.85 -12.33
C ASP A 153 0.01 12.89 -11.12
N LYS A 154 0.73 13.22 -10.04
CA LYS A 154 0.67 12.51 -8.74
C LYS A 154 -0.51 12.90 -7.86
N GLU A 155 -1.33 13.87 -8.30
CA GLU A 155 -2.46 14.39 -7.52
C GLU A 155 -3.58 13.36 -7.33
N VAL A 156 -3.62 12.29 -8.13
CA VAL A 156 -4.64 11.24 -8.06
C VAL A 156 -4.61 10.47 -6.73
N ALA A 157 -3.46 10.43 -6.03
CA ALA A 157 -3.35 9.84 -4.69
C ALA A 157 -4.32 10.50 -3.68
N GLU A 158 -4.71 11.76 -3.91
CA GLU A 158 -5.70 12.44 -3.06
C GLU A 158 -7.08 11.75 -3.11
N ILE A 159 -7.43 11.08 -4.21
CA ILE A 159 -8.68 10.31 -4.33
C ILE A 159 -8.62 9.10 -3.40
N GLY A 160 -7.49 8.39 -3.39
CA GLY A 160 -7.24 7.28 -2.47
C GLY A 160 -7.38 7.75 -1.03
N MET A 161 -6.63 8.79 -0.66
CA MET A 161 -6.67 9.39 0.68
C MET A 161 -8.08 9.78 1.12
N LEU A 162 -8.82 10.45 0.24
CA LEU A 162 -10.19 10.91 0.52
C LEU A 162 -11.11 9.75 0.85
N LEU A 163 -11.07 8.66 0.07
CA LEU A 163 -11.91 7.48 0.31
C LEU A 163 -11.53 6.74 1.61
N HIS A 164 -10.28 6.84 2.06
CA HIS A 164 -9.81 6.25 3.32
C HIS A 164 -10.15 7.07 4.56
N THR A 165 -10.41 8.37 4.41
CA THR A 165 -10.47 9.33 5.53
C THR A 165 -11.75 10.16 5.58
N GLU A 166 -12.56 10.16 4.53
CA GLU A 166 -13.79 10.94 4.46
C GLU A 166 -14.96 10.10 3.94
N LYS A 167 -16.14 10.29 4.54
CA LYS A 167 -17.40 9.66 4.11
C LYS A 167 -17.31 8.15 3.89
N CYS A 168 -16.43 7.46 4.63
CA CYS A 168 -16.18 6.02 4.47
C CYS A 168 -17.47 5.20 4.56
N GLY A 169 -18.27 5.42 5.60
CA GLY A 169 -19.55 4.75 5.79
C GLY A 169 -20.57 5.07 4.70
N PRO A 170 -20.92 6.35 4.48
CA PRO A 170 -21.83 6.76 3.42
C PRO A 170 -21.47 6.22 2.03
N PHE A 171 -20.18 6.22 1.67
CA PHE A 171 -19.69 5.70 0.40
C PHE A 171 -19.92 4.19 0.27
N LEU A 172 -19.53 3.42 1.29
CA LEU A 172 -19.72 1.97 1.32
C LEU A 172 -21.20 1.58 1.35
N MET A 173 -22.03 2.31 2.10
CA MET A 173 -23.46 2.06 2.16
C MET A 173 -24.15 2.31 0.82
N ASP A 174 -23.79 3.35 0.09
CA ASP A 174 -24.32 3.59 -1.26
C ASP A 174 -23.87 2.50 -2.24
N MET A 175 -22.60 2.09 -2.15
CA MET A 175 -22.06 0.98 -2.92
C MET A 175 -22.86 -0.33 -2.71
N ILE A 176 -23.10 -0.71 -1.46
CA ILE A 176 -23.89 -1.90 -1.10
C ILE A 176 -25.34 -1.78 -1.60
N LYS A 177 -25.96 -0.60 -1.43
CA LYS A 177 -27.34 -0.34 -1.88
C LYS A 177 -27.48 -0.54 -3.39
N ARG A 178 -26.55 0.00 -4.19
CA ARG A 178 -26.54 -0.15 -5.65
C ARG A 178 -26.26 -1.59 -6.08
N GLY A 179 -25.41 -2.31 -5.34
CA GLY A 179 -25.09 -3.72 -5.59
C GLY A 179 -26.31 -4.64 -5.67
N LYS A 180 -27.44 -4.27 -5.05
CA LYS A 180 -28.70 -5.02 -5.14
C LYS A 180 -29.22 -5.16 -6.57
N SER A 181 -29.00 -4.15 -7.41
CA SER A 181 -29.48 -4.11 -8.79
C SER A 181 -28.42 -4.63 -9.79
N GLU A 182 -27.21 -4.91 -9.31
CA GLU A 182 -26.10 -5.38 -10.12
C GLU A 182 -26.03 -6.92 -10.17
N LYS A 183 -25.18 -7.45 -11.06
CA LYS A 183 -24.97 -8.89 -11.21
C LYS A 183 -23.52 -9.28 -11.00
N ASN A 184 -23.33 -10.49 -10.48
CA ASN A 184 -22.11 -11.30 -10.33
C ASN A 184 -20.79 -10.51 -10.20
N SER A 185 -20.21 -10.01 -11.29
CA SER A 185 -18.90 -9.34 -11.26
C SER A 185 -18.87 -8.03 -10.50
N LEU A 186 -19.93 -7.20 -10.60
CA LEU A 186 -20.00 -5.95 -9.84
C LEU A 186 -20.32 -6.22 -8.36
N GLN A 187 -21.19 -7.18 -8.08
CA GLN A 187 -21.42 -7.63 -6.69
C GLN A 187 -20.14 -8.18 -6.05
N ALA A 188 -19.37 -9.00 -6.79
CA ALA A 188 -18.06 -9.48 -6.33
C ALA A 188 -17.09 -8.33 -6.07
N PHE A 189 -17.00 -7.35 -6.98
CA PHE A 189 -16.19 -6.15 -6.75
C PHE A 189 -16.61 -5.40 -5.48
N ILE A 190 -17.91 -5.25 -5.24
CA ILE A 190 -18.44 -4.58 -4.04
C ILE A 190 -18.07 -5.34 -2.76
N LEU A 191 -18.22 -6.67 -2.74
CA LEU A 191 -17.81 -7.51 -1.60
C LEU A 191 -16.32 -7.34 -1.30
N GLY A 192 -15.48 -7.35 -2.34
CA GLY A 192 -14.06 -7.08 -2.21
C GLY A 192 -13.81 -5.70 -1.60
N PHE A 193 -14.44 -4.65 -2.13
CA PHE A 193 -14.24 -3.28 -1.67
C PHE A 193 -14.64 -3.09 -0.21
N VAL A 194 -15.75 -3.69 0.21
CA VAL A 194 -16.19 -3.69 1.60
C VAL A 194 -15.23 -4.48 2.49
N SER A 195 -14.74 -5.64 2.04
CA SER A 195 -13.79 -6.45 2.81
C SER A 195 -12.47 -5.71 3.06
N HIS A 196 -12.03 -4.87 2.12
CA HIS A 196 -10.85 -4.04 2.27
C HIS A 196 -11.01 -3.05 3.43
N HIS A 197 -12.14 -2.33 3.50
CA HIS A 197 -12.45 -1.45 4.64
C HIS A 197 -12.41 -2.17 5.99
N ILE A 198 -13.05 -3.34 6.07
CA ILE A 198 -13.10 -4.13 7.29
C ILE A 198 -11.69 -4.56 7.71
N LEU A 199 -10.85 -4.98 6.77
CA LEU A 199 -9.50 -5.40 7.13
C LEU A 199 -8.63 -4.22 7.56
N ASP A 200 -8.64 -3.13 6.81
CA ASP A 200 -7.82 -1.95 7.07
C ASP A 200 -8.14 -1.34 8.41
N ARG A 201 -9.42 -1.08 8.69
CA ARG A 201 -9.81 -0.39 9.93
C ARG A 201 -9.42 -1.18 11.19
N HIS A 202 -9.24 -2.50 11.08
CA HIS A 202 -8.76 -3.34 12.19
C HIS A 202 -7.24 -3.42 12.24
N THR A 203 -6.56 -3.47 11.09
CA THR A 203 -5.13 -3.79 11.03
C THR A 203 -4.22 -2.58 10.86
N HIS A 204 -4.69 -1.49 10.25
CA HIS A 204 -3.92 -0.26 10.10
C HIS A 204 -3.41 0.32 11.41
N PRO A 205 -4.16 0.32 12.52
CA PRO A 205 -3.61 0.72 13.81
C PRO A 205 -2.28 0.03 14.15
N TYR A 206 -2.21 -1.28 13.90
CA TYR A 206 -1.00 -2.06 14.10
C TYR A 206 0.09 -1.67 13.08
N VAL A 207 -0.26 -1.61 11.79
CA VAL A 207 0.70 -1.29 10.71
C VAL A 207 1.28 0.11 10.89
N HIS A 208 0.48 1.14 11.16
CA HIS A 208 0.98 2.51 11.40
C HIS A 208 1.88 2.60 12.61
N TYR A 209 1.52 1.93 13.71
CA TYR A 209 2.34 1.95 14.91
C TYR A 209 3.71 1.32 14.64
N HIS A 210 3.74 0.17 13.96
CA HIS A 210 4.94 -0.63 13.75
C HIS A 210 5.75 -0.25 12.50
N ALA A 211 5.17 0.45 11.54
CA ALA A 211 5.93 0.99 10.41
C ALA A 211 6.49 2.39 10.70
N GLY A 212 5.81 3.17 11.54
CA GLY A 212 6.07 4.59 11.64
C GLY A 212 5.61 5.38 10.41
N TYR A 213 6.19 6.56 10.25
CA TYR A 213 5.74 7.56 9.27
C TYR A 213 6.88 8.04 8.35
N GLU A 214 7.94 7.23 8.23
CA GLU A 214 9.08 7.51 7.37
C GLU A 214 8.94 6.83 6.01
N GLU A 215 9.10 7.62 4.95
CA GLU A 215 9.22 7.16 3.55
C GLU A 215 8.29 5.98 3.18
N ASN A 216 8.87 4.83 2.79
CA ASN A 216 8.16 3.64 2.33
C ASN A 216 8.11 2.55 3.41
N LYS A 217 8.31 2.88 4.69
CA LYS A 217 8.33 1.89 5.78
C LYS A 217 6.98 1.21 6.00
N HIS A 218 5.90 1.96 5.80
CA HIS A 218 4.53 1.44 5.83
C HIS A 218 4.35 0.30 4.82
N GLN A 219 4.66 0.62 3.56
CA GLN A 219 4.64 -0.31 2.45
C GLN A 219 5.59 -1.50 2.66
N GLU A 220 6.79 -1.28 3.22
CA GLU A 220 7.75 -2.35 3.55
C GLU A 220 7.16 -3.34 4.55
N LEU A 221 6.55 -2.86 5.64
CA LEU A 221 5.91 -3.71 6.64
C LEU A 221 4.75 -4.51 6.03
N GLU A 222 3.90 -3.87 5.22
CA GLU A 222 2.81 -4.59 4.58
C GLU A 222 3.35 -5.67 3.61
N VAL A 223 4.36 -5.40 2.78
CA VAL A 223 4.94 -6.43 1.88
C VAL A 223 5.50 -7.63 2.68
N LEU A 224 6.05 -7.38 3.86
CA LEU A 224 6.49 -8.43 4.79
C LEU A 224 5.29 -9.21 5.33
N LEU A 225 4.23 -8.54 5.80
CA LEU A 225 3.00 -9.18 6.27
C LEU A 225 2.35 -10.04 5.18
N ASP A 226 2.29 -9.55 3.94
CA ASP A 226 1.81 -10.30 2.77
C ASP A 226 2.56 -11.62 2.58
N THR A 227 3.88 -11.55 2.76
CA THR A 227 4.76 -12.70 2.60
C THR A 227 4.56 -13.73 3.69
N VAL A 228 4.41 -13.29 4.94
CA VAL A 228 4.13 -14.19 6.05
C VAL A 228 2.71 -14.77 5.95
N MET A 229 1.71 -13.96 5.61
CA MET A 229 0.31 -14.40 5.47
C MET A 229 0.13 -15.42 4.34
N LEU A 230 0.70 -15.17 3.16
CA LEU A 230 0.56 -16.10 2.03
C LEU A 230 1.28 -17.43 2.28
N ASP A 231 2.45 -17.40 2.90
CA ASP A 231 3.17 -18.61 3.29
C ASP A 231 2.38 -19.39 4.36
N ARG A 232 1.85 -18.71 5.38
CA ARG A 232 1.05 -19.33 6.44
C ARG A 232 -0.24 -19.97 5.93
N GLU A 233 -1.03 -19.24 5.15
CA GLU A 233 -2.38 -19.64 4.76
C GLU A 233 -2.41 -20.58 3.55
N ARG A 234 -1.43 -20.47 2.64
CA ARG A 234 -1.41 -21.25 1.39
C ARG A 234 -0.13 -22.04 1.15
N ASN A 235 0.89 -21.92 2.01
CA ASN A 235 2.22 -22.50 1.78
C ASN A 235 2.80 -22.08 0.42
N LEU A 236 2.62 -20.80 0.10
CA LEU A 236 3.03 -20.17 -1.17
C LEU A 236 3.96 -18.98 -0.92
N GLU A 237 5.02 -18.90 -1.71
CA GLU A 237 5.97 -17.80 -1.67
C GLU A 237 5.50 -16.63 -2.55
N THR A 238 5.31 -15.44 -1.98
CA THR A 238 4.84 -14.23 -2.69
C THR A 238 5.70 -13.88 -3.92
N TRP A 239 7.02 -13.99 -3.83
CA TRP A 239 7.93 -13.68 -4.95
C TRP A 239 7.90 -14.71 -6.08
N LYS A 240 7.29 -15.88 -5.90
CA LYS A 240 7.08 -16.88 -6.98
C LYS A 240 5.65 -16.88 -7.52
N ASN A 241 4.75 -16.15 -6.86
CA ASN A 241 3.33 -16.09 -7.20
C ASN A 241 2.98 -14.67 -7.70
N PRO A 242 2.75 -14.48 -9.01
CA PRO A 242 2.57 -13.16 -9.60
C PRO A 242 1.18 -12.57 -9.31
N VAL A 243 1.06 -11.76 -8.26
CA VAL A 243 -0.23 -11.21 -7.78
C VAL A 243 -1.00 -10.39 -8.81
N HIS A 244 -0.31 -9.75 -9.76
CA HIS A 244 -0.95 -9.03 -10.87
C HIS A 244 -1.86 -9.91 -11.74
N LYS A 245 -1.73 -11.24 -11.68
CA LYS A 245 -2.64 -12.17 -12.35
C LYS A 245 -3.95 -12.33 -11.60
N GLU A 246 -3.92 -12.26 -10.27
CA GLU A 246 -5.09 -12.42 -9.39
C GLU A 246 -6.03 -11.22 -9.47
N ILE A 247 -5.48 -10.01 -9.65
CA ILE A 247 -6.26 -8.76 -9.77
C ILE A 247 -6.57 -8.38 -11.23
N LYS A 248 -6.41 -9.30 -12.20
CA LYS A 248 -6.56 -8.99 -13.63
C LYS A 248 -8.01 -9.02 -14.09
N ILE A 249 -8.69 -7.87 -14.04
CA ILE A 249 -10.15 -7.76 -14.32
C ILE A 249 -10.57 -7.75 -15.81
N GLY A 250 -9.65 -7.62 -16.76
CA GLY A 250 -9.94 -7.74 -18.19
C GLY A 250 -11.13 -6.88 -18.67
N LYS A 251 -12.17 -7.51 -19.22
CA LYS A 251 -13.37 -6.82 -19.74
C LYS A 251 -14.18 -6.10 -18.65
N GLN A 252 -14.03 -6.49 -17.38
CA GLN A 252 -14.75 -5.90 -16.25
C GLN A 252 -14.21 -4.52 -15.85
N ILE A 253 -13.05 -4.10 -16.39
CA ILE A 253 -12.47 -2.78 -16.08
C ILE A 253 -13.43 -1.63 -16.39
N ARG A 254 -14.18 -1.70 -17.50
CA ARG A 254 -15.13 -0.64 -17.90
C ARG A 254 -16.31 -0.54 -16.94
N PRO A 255 -17.13 -1.60 -16.70
CA PRO A 255 -18.25 -1.50 -15.78
C PRO A 255 -17.82 -1.12 -14.36
N ILE A 256 -16.72 -1.68 -13.84
CA ILE A 256 -16.17 -1.33 -12.52
C ILE A 256 -15.77 0.16 -12.47
N SER A 257 -15.06 0.65 -13.49
CA SER A 257 -14.63 2.05 -13.51
C SER A 257 -15.81 3.01 -13.65
N SER A 258 -16.83 2.66 -14.44
CA SER A 258 -18.05 3.44 -14.56
C SER A 258 -18.82 3.49 -13.23
N PHE A 259 -18.94 2.35 -12.55
CA PHE A 259 -19.58 2.26 -11.25
C PHE A 259 -18.86 3.11 -10.19
N MET A 260 -17.54 3.00 -10.10
CA MET A 260 -16.72 3.81 -9.18
C MET A 260 -16.77 5.30 -9.52
N HIS A 261 -16.78 5.68 -10.79
CA HIS A 261 -16.92 7.08 -11.19
C HIS A 261 -18.28 7.67 -10.80
N LEU A 262 -19.36 6.89 -10.89
CA LEU A 262 -20.68 7.30 -10.43
C LEU A 262 -20.69 7.53 -8.91
N LEU A 263 -20.16 6.58 -8.12
CA LEU A 263 -20.05 6.74 -6.67
C LEU A 263 -19.21 7.97 -6.28
N LEU A 264 -18.05 8.16 -6.92
CA LEU A 264 -17.22 9.34 -6.70
C LEU A 264 -17.96 10.63 -7.05
N SER A 265 -18.77 10.64 -8.12
CA SER A 265 -19.52 11.84 -8.51
C SER A 265 -20.59 12.20 -7.50
N ASP A 266 -21.21 11.20 -6.88
CA ASP A 266 -22.31 11.39 -5.92
C ASP A 266 -21.78 11.80 -4.52
N HIS A 267 -20.63 11.27 -4.10
CA HIS A 267 -20.07 11.52 -2.76
C HIS A 267 -18.96 12.59 -2.74
N HIS A 268 -18.21 12.76 -3.83
CA HIS A 268 -17.06 13.66 -3.94
C HIS A 268 -17.02 14.39 -5.31
N PRO A 269 -18.09 15.15 -5.65
CA PRO A 269 -18.23 15.79 -6.97
C PRO A 269 -17.06 16.71 -7.30
N GLU A 270 -16.50 17.42 -6.31
CA GLU A 270 -15.33 18.29 -6.47
C GLU A 270 -14.13 17.56 -7.10
N ILE A 271 -13.80 16.36 -6.62
CA ILE A 271 -12.71 15.55 -7.15
C ILE A 271 -12.99 15.09 -8.58
N THR A 272 -14.22 14.69 -8.88
CA THR A 272 -14.56 14.25 -10.25
C THR A 272 -14.48 15.37 -11.28
N THR A 273 -14.70 16.63 -10.88
CA THR A 273 -14.51 17.78 -11.75
C THR A 273 -13.04 18.18 -11.92
N LYS A 274 -12.22 17.96 -10.89
CA LYS A 274 -10.79 18.27 -10.89
C LYS A 274 -10.01 17.32 -11.83
N HIS A 275 -10.38 16.04 -11.86
CA HIS A 275 -9.63 15.01 -12.57
C HIS A 275 -10.18 14.64 -13.94
N LYS A 276 -9.35 13.98 -14.76
CA LYS A 276 -9.75 13.47 -16.06
C LYS A 276 -10.83 12.39 -15.91
N LYS A 277 -11.79 12.34 -16.84
CA LYS A 277 -12.88 11.34 -16.86
C LYS A 277 -12.41 9.88 -16.80
N LYS A 278 -11.19 9.58 -17.28
CA LYS A 278 -10.65 8.21 -17.31
C LYS A 278 -9.76 7.86 -16.11
N VAL A 279 -9.58 8.77 -15.15
CA VAL A 279 -8.64 8.60 -14.02
C VAL A 279 -8.89 7.30 -13.25
N VAL A 280 -10.15 6.94 -13.03
CA VAL A 280 -10.56 5.70 -12.35
C VAL A 280 -10.10 4.47 -13.15
N GLN A 281 -10.40 4.45 -14.45
CA GLN A 281 -10.02 3.34 -15.33
C GLN A 281 -8.50 3.19 -15.45
N GLU A 282 -7.79 4.31 -15.52
CA GLU A 282 -6.34 4.35 -15.57
C GLU A 282 -5.72 3.84 -14.26
N SER A 283 -6.29 4.20 -13.10
CA SER A 283 -5.83 3.76 -11.78
C SER A 283 -5.95 2.23 -11.60
N PHE A 284 -7.10 1.64 -11.93
CA PHE A 284 -7.29 0.18 -11.95
C PHE A 284 -6.34 -0.54 -12.90
N PHE A 285 -5.99 0.09 -14.02
CA PHE A 285 -5.03 -0.45 -14.95
C PHE A 285 -3.59 -0.33 -14.42
N HIS A 286 -3.25 0.80 -13.79
CA HIS A 286 -1.92 1.08 -13.30
C HIS A 286 -1.53 0.20 -12.12
N ILE A 287 -2.42 -0.14 -11.19
CA ILE A 287 -2.11 -1.11 -10.13
C ILE A 287 -1.75 -2.49 -10.71
N GLN A 288 -2.48 -2.99 -11.71
CA GLN A 288 -2.14 -4.25 -12.41
C GLN A 288 -0.76 -4.18 -13.07
N ALA A 289 -0.44 -3.04 -13.70
CA ALA A 289 0.85 -2.82 -14.33
C ALA A 289 1.99 -2.70 -13.30
N ALA A 290 1.77 -1.97 -12.21
CA ALA A 290 2.72 -1.79 -11.12
C ALA A 290 3.09 -3.13 -10.49
N GLN A 291 2.09 -3.93 -10.12
CA GLN A 291 2.30 -5.26 -9.55
C GLN A 291 3.01 -6.22 -10.52
N ARG A 292 2.86 -6.04 -11.84
CA ARG A 292 3.66 -6.78 -12.83
C ARG A 292 5.11 -6.29 -12.88
N VAL A 293 5.33 -4.99 -12.79
CA VAL A 293 6.68 -4.39 -12.80
C VAL A 293 7.44 -4.75 -11.52
N LEU A 294 6.77 -4.75 -10.37
CA LEU A 294 7.35 -5.03 -9.05
C LEU A 294 7.61 -6.52 -8.80
N TYR A 295 6.94 -7.42 -9.55
CA TYR A 295 7.18 -8.86 -9.48
C TYR A 295 8.62 -9.22 -9.88
N ASP A 296 9.41 -9.73 -8.93
CA ASP A 296 10.85 -9.97 -9.10
C ASP A 296 11.29 -11.35 -8.57
N PRO A 297 10.91 -12.45 -9.25
CA PRO A 297 11.15 -13.82 -8.79
C PRO A 297 12.63 -14.20 -8.70
N TRP A 298 13.50 -13.51 -9.44
CA TRP A 298 14.95 -13.77 -9.46
C TRP A 298 15.76 -12.66 -8.78
N LYS A 299 15.11 -11.74 -8.06
CA LYS A 299 15.73 -10.62 -7.33
C LYS A 299 16.56 -9.63 -8.14
N TRP A 300 16.56 -9.73 -9.47
CA TRP A 300 17.44 -8.90 -10.27
C TRP A 300 16.98 -7.44 -10.24
N LYS A 301 15.67 -7.16 -10.23
CA LYS A 301 15.17 -5.77 -10.16
C LYS A 301 15.59 -5.12 -8.85
N ASN A 302 15.49 -5.85 -7.74
CA ASN A 302 15.98 -5.42 -6.44
C ASN A 302 17.49 -5.19 -6.42
N GLN A 303 18.27 -6.06 -7.05
CA GLN A 303 19.73 -5.92 -7.11
C GLN A 303 20.17 -4.65 -7.86
N TRP A 304 19.46 -4.25 -8.91
CA TRP A 304 19.85 -3.12 -9.76
C TRP A 304 19.12 -1.80 -9.42
N PHE A 305 17.91 -1.87 -8.84
CA PHE A 305 17.03 -0.73 -8.58
C PHE A 305 16.49 -0.70 -7.14
N GLY A 306 17.21 -1.29 -6.19
CA GLY A 306 16.75 -1.53 -4.82
C GLY A 306 16.13 -0.31 -4.12
N SER A 307 16.74 0.88 -4.23
CA SER A 307 16.20 2.10 -3.60
C SER A 307 14.84 2.54 -4.14
N LEU A 308 14.41 2.04 -5.31
CA LEU A 308 13.14 2.37 -5.94
C LEU A 308 12.08 1.28 -5.77
N VAL A 309 12.49 0.01 -5.67
CA VAL A 309 11.55 -1.12 -5.75
C VAL A 309 11.51 -2.00 -4.51
N SER A 310 12.49 -1.92 -3.61
CA SER A 310 12.63 -2.91 -2.52
C SER A 310 11.47 -2.91 -1.55
N SER A 311 11.04 -1.74 -1.09
CA SER A 311 9.88 -1.62 -0.18
C SER A 311 8.57 -2.11 -0.81
N PHE A 312 8.50 -2.19 -2.15
CA PHE A 312 7.27 -2.52 -2.89
C PHE A 312 7.30 -3.92 -3.53
N SER A 313 8.42 -4.64 -3.45
CA SER A 313 8.64 -5.90 -4.15
C SER A 313 8.71 -7.04 -3.15
N HIS A 314 7.80 -8.01 -3.28
CA HIS A 314 7.84 -9.21 -2.44
C HIS A 314 9.16 -9.97 -2.60
N GLN A 315 9.80 -10.29 -1.48
CA GLN A 315 11.10 -10.95 -1.43
C GLN A 315 11.15 -11.96 -0.26
N PRO A 316 11.98 -13.03 -0.36
CA PRO A 316 12.20 -13.93 0.76
C PRO A 316 12.69 -13.19 2.01
N ILE A 317 11.95 -13.38 3.11
CA ILE A 317 12.29 -12.88 4.43
C ILE A 317 13.43 -13.73 4.98
N ARG A 318 14.57 -13.08 5.24
CA ARG A 318 15.76 -13.74 5.85
C ARG A 318 15.85 -13.49 7.34
N GLU A 319 15.23 -12.43 7.80
CA GLU A 319 15.27 -12.03 9.19
C GLU A 319 14.24 -12.82 10.01
N LYS A 320 14.67 -13.29 11.19
CA LYS A 320 13.77 -13.87 12.18
C LYS A 320 13.34 -12.77 13.15
N ARG A 321 12.36 -11.99 12.74
CA ARG A 321 11.72 -10.93 13.53
C ARG A 321 10.23 -11.23 13.66
N ASP A 322 9.66 -10.88 14.80
CA ASP A 322 8.22 -11.00 15.04
C ASP A 322 7.49 -9.80 14.41
N PHE A 323 7.17 -9.91 13.12
CA PHE A 323 6.46 -8.86 12.38
C PHE A 323 4.95 -8.82 12.71
N MET A 324 4.41 -9.90 13.26
CA MET A 324 2.98 -10.06 13.55
C MET A 324 2.65 -9.85 15.03
N ASN A 325 3.65 -9.65 15.89
CA ASN A 325 3.49 -9.58 17.34
C ASN A 325 2.84 -10.86 17.92
N GLU A 326 3.26 -12.03 17.44
CA GLU A 326 2.81 -13.33 17.98
C GLU A 326 3.24 -13.55 19.44
N SER A 327 4.23 -12.79 19.90
CA SER A 327 4.63 -12.74 21.32
C SER A 327 3.69 -11.90 22.19
N HIS A 328 2.69 -11.22 21.61
CA HIS A 328 1.73 -10.34 22.29
C HIS A 328 2.40 -9.28 23.18
N MET A 329 3.49 -8.70 22.67
CA MET A 329 4.15 -7.57 23.30
C MET A 329 3.22 -6.37 23.31
N GLU A 330 3.41 -5.52 24.31
CA GLU A 330 2.68 -4.27 24.45
C GLU A 330 2.99 -3.32 23.29
N TRP A 331 1.95 -2.76 22.70
CA TRP A 331 2.00 -1.68 21.73
C TRP A 331 0.86 -0.69 21.98
N TYR A 332 0.80 0.41 21.22
CA TYR A 332 -0.15 1.48 21.46
C TYR A 332 -0.91 1.87 20.20
N HIS A 333 -2.20 2.13 20.33
CA HIS A 333 -3.01 2.59 19.21
C HIS A 333 -2.47 3.93 18.68
N PRO A 334 -2.16 4.05 17.37
CA PRO A 334 -1.41 5.19 16.82
C PRO A 334 -2.16 6.52 16.91
N ALA A 335 -3.48 6.50 17.04
CA ALA A 335 -4.28 7.73 17.14
C ALA A 335 -4.70 8.07 18.58
N THR A 336 -5.05 7.05 19.39
CA THR A 336 -5.65 7.24 20.73
C THR A 336 -4.65 7.03 21.87
N ASN A 337 -3.47 6.46 21.58
CA ASN A 337 -2.49 6.00 22.57
C ASN A 337 -3.04 4.98 23.56
N GLU A 338 -4.11 4.27 23.22
CA GLU A 338 -4.61 3.19 24.05
C GLU A 338 -3.66 2.01 23.98
N LYS A 339 -3.35 1.41 25.14
CA LYS A 339 -2.51 0.23 25.23
C LYS A 339 -3.21 -0.98 24.59
N ARG A 340 -2.45 -1.73 23.80
CA ARG A 340 -2.86 -2.93 23.05
C ARG A 340 -1.83 -4.05 23.24
N THR A 341 -2.26 -5.28 22.98
CA THR A 341 -1.41 -6.50 22.99
C THR A 341 -1.77 -7.48 21.89
N GLU A 342 -2.76 -7.13 21.07
CA GLU A 342 -3.24 -7.90 19.94
C GLU A 342 -2.10 -8.09 18.93
N SER A 343 -1.96 -9.31 18.42
CA SER A 343 -1.16 -9.61 17.24
C SER A 343 -1.88 -9.14 15.98
N PHE A 344 -1.16 -9.02 14.86
CA PHE A 344 -1.76 -8.80 13.55
C PHE A 344 -2.83 -9.87 13.24
N LEU A 345 -2.58 -11.13 13.65
CA LEU A 345 -3.51 -12.24 13.44
C LEU A 345 -4.77 -12.12 14.32
N ASP A 346 -4.67 -11.61 15.54
CA ASP A 346 -5.86 -11.36 16.36
C ASP A 346 -6.75 -10.29 15.72
N LEU A 347 -6.15 -9.23 15.19
CA LEU A 347 -6.86 -8.16 14.49
C LEU A 347 -7.48 -8.68 13.18
N TYR A 348 -6.75 -9.52 12.45
CA TYR A 348 -7.24 -10.20 11.25
C TYR A 348 -8.45 -11.11 11.57
N GLU A 349 -8.39 -11.90 12.64
CA GLU A 349 -9.51 -12.76 13.06
C GLU A 349 -10.72 -11.94 13.58
N GLN A 350 -10.48 -10.80 14.22
CA GLN A 350 -11.56 -9.86 14.59
C GLN A 350 -12.23 -9.30 13.33
N ALA A 351 -11.44 -8.83 12.36
CA ALA A 351 -11.92 -8.37 11.07
C ALA A 351 -12.71 -9.47 10.34
N LYS A 352 -12.25 -10.74 10.38
CA LYS A 352 -12.91 -11.86 9.70
C LYS A 352 -14.27 -12.17 10.29
N LYS A 353 -14.41 -12.16 11.62
CA LYS A 353 -15.70 -12.35 12.31
C LYS A 353 -16.70 -11.27 11.91
N GLU A 354 -16.26 -10.01 11.92
CA GLU A 354 -17.10 -8.89 11.54
C GLU A 354 -17.46 -8.91 10.04
N GLY A 355 -16.48 -9.18 9.18
CA GLY A 355 -16.66 -9.29 7.72
C GLY A 355 -17.62 -10.42 7.35
N THR A 356 -17.55 -11.55 8.06
CA THR A 356 -18.46 -12.70 7.85
C THR A 356 -19.90 -12.30 8.18
N LEU A 357 -20.12 -11.64 9.31
CA LEU A 357 -21.45 -11.14 9.70
C LEU A 357 -21.97 -10.11 8.68
N LEU A 358 -21.11 -9.18 8.27
CA LEU A 358 -21.45 -8.16 7.28
C LEU A 358 -21.84 -8.79 5.93
N PHE A 359 -21.07 -9.76 5.44
CA PHE A 359 -21.36 -10.44 4.18
C PHE A 359 -22.68 -11.20 4.24
N GLN A 360 -23.01 -11.85 5.37
CA GLN A 360 -24.32 -12.49 5.56
C GLN A 360 -25.46 -11.50 5.35
N TYR A 361 -25.39 -10.33 6.00
CA TYR A 361 -26.40 -9.29 5.84
C TYR A 361 -26.42 -8.68 4.44
N ILE A 362 -25.26 -8.47 3.79
CA ILE A 362 -25.20 -7.98 2.41
C ILE A 362 -25.90 -8.96 1.46
N PHE A 363 -25.62 -10.27 1.58
CA PHE A 363 -26.27 -11.28 0.75
C PHE A 363 -27.76 -11.35 1.00
N GLU A 364 -28.17 -11.30 2.27
CA GLU A 364 -29.59 -11.23 2.62
C GLU A 364 -30.25 -9.99 2.02
N TYR A 365 -29.66 -8.81 2.16
CA TYR A 365 -30.20 -7.56 1.63
C TYR A 365 -30.30 -7.58 0.10
N TRP A 366 -29.29 -8.08 -0.60
CA TRP A 366 -29.35 -8.23 -2.06
C TRP A 366 -30.47 -9.16 -2.48
N LYS A 367 -30.74 -10.22 -1.72
CA LYS A 367 -31.87 -11.13 -1.95
C LYS A 367 -33.24 -10.51 -1.61
N THR A 368 -33.38 -9.87 -0.45
CA THR A 368 -34.69 -9.47 0.10
C THR A 368 -35.03 -8.01 -0.15
N GLY A 369 -34.04 -7.12 -0.10
CA GLY A 369 -34.24 -5.66 -0.11
C GLY A 369 -34.77 -5.12 1.21
N SER A 370 -34.68 -5.91 2.28
CA SER A 370 -35.20 -5.58 3.60
C SER A 370 -34.52 -4.32 4.17
N PRO A 371 -35.29 -3.27 4.54
CA PRO A 371 -34.77 -2.11 5.23
C PRO A 371 -34.16 -2.45 6.60
N ASP A 372 -34.71 -3.45 7.30
CA ASP A 372 -34.19 -3.88 8.61
C ASP A 372 -32.80 -4.50 8.45
N THR A 373 -32.61 -5.36 7.44
CA THR A 373 -31.30 -5.94 7.12
C THR A 373 -30.30 -4.83 6.75
N LEU A 374 -30.75 -3.82 5.99
CA LEU A 374 -29.92 -2.67 5.62
C LEU A 374 -29.49 -1.83 6.83
N ALA A 375 -30.32 -1.72 7.86
CA ALA A 375 -29.97 -1.04 9.12
C ALA A 375 -28.87 -1.79 9.89
N HIS A 376 -28.90 -3.13 9.92
CA HIS A 376 -27.81 -3.93 10.51
C HIS A 376 -26.50 -3.75 9.72
N ILE A 377 -26.56 -3.68 8.39
CA ILE A 377 -25.39 -3.36 7.56
C ILE A 377 -24.83 -1.99 7.95
N GLU A 378 -25.69 -0.98 8.10
CA GLU A 378 -25.27 0.38 8.45
C GLU A 378 -24.57 0.45 9.82
N GLU A 379 -25.07 -0.30 10.80
CA GLU A 379 -24.46 -0.40 12.13
C GLU A 379 -23.05 -1.01 12.08
N ILE A 380 -22.87 -2.11 11.33
CA ILE A 380 -21.57 -2.80 11.21
C ILE A 380 -20.58 -1.97 10.38
N VAL A 381 -21.02 -1.41 9.26
CA VAL A 381 -20.16 -0.60 8.39
C VAL A 381 -19.69 0.64 9.14
N GLY A 382 -20.60 1.35 9.82
CA GLY A 382 -20.29 2.59 10.53
C GLY A 382 -19.65 3.66 9.64
N ASN A 383 -19.28 4.81 10.21
CA ASN A 383 -18.48 5.82 9.50
C ASN A 383 -17.06 5.87 10.07
N ILE A 384 -16.34 4.77 9.88
CA ILE A 384 -15.03 4.48 10.50
C ILE A 384 -13.92 4.71 9.48
N SER A 385 -12.86 5.39 9.92
CA SER A 385 -11.64 5.60 9.14
C SER A 385 -10.95 4.28 8.80
N TYR A 386 -10.46 4.15 7.56
CA TYR A 386 -9.59 3.03 7.18
C TYR A 386 -8.24 3.16 7.90
N ASP A 387 -7.72 4.38 8.05
CA ASP A 387 -6.40 4.71 8.62
C ASP A 387 -6.30 4.44 10.13
N THR A 388 -7.31 4.90 10.88
CA THR A 388 -7.24 4.92 12.35
C THR A 388 -8.08 3.84 13.00
N GLY A 389 -8.98 3.17 12.28
CA GLY A 389 -9.94 2.26 12.90
C GLY A 389 -11.00 2.95 13.77
N GLU A 390 -11.02 4.28 13.82
CA GLU A 390 -11.87 5.07 14.70
C GLU A 390 -12.99 5.79 13.93
N PRO A 391 -14.11 6.10 14.60
CA PRO A 391 -15.17 6.93 14.02
C PRO A 391 -14.63 8.27 13.50
N LEU A 392 -15.02 8.64 12.28
CA LEU A 392 -14.55 9.86 11.61
C LEU A 392 -14.98 11.16 12.33
N ASP A 393 -16.07 11.12 13.09
CA ASP A 393 -16.55 12.26 13.89
C ASP A 393 -15.60 12.64 15.04
N LYS A 394 -14.74 11.71 15.48
CA LYS A 394 -13.68 11.99 16.45
C LYS A 394 -12.52 12.79 15.87
N MET A 395 -12.40 12.89 14.53
CA MET A 395 -11.34 13.61 13.82
C MET A 395 -9.92 13.26 14.30
N LEU A 396 -9.70 11.99 14.61
CA LEU A 396 -8.42 11.49 15.10
C LEU A 396 -7.42 11.37 13.95
N ILE A 397 -6.15 11.56 14.28
CA ILE A 397 -5.03 11.37 13.36
C ILE A 397 -4.00 10.46 14.00
N ASN A 398 -3.37 9.63 13.18
CA ASN A 398 -2.24 8.81 13.57
C ASN A 398 -1.06 9.72 13.98
N GLN A 399 -0.43 9.45 15.12
CA GLN A 399 0.64 10.27 15.70
C GLN A 399 1.67 9.47 16.51
N TYR A 400 1.29 8.34 17.10
CA TYR A 400 2.18 7.49 17.90
C TYR A 400 2.70 6.31 17.06
N SER A 401 3.98 6.00 17.21
CA SER A 401 4.61 4.85 16.55
C SER A 401 5.83 4.34 17.30
N GLN A 402 6.13 3.07 17.10
CA GLN A 402 7.38 2.41 17.48
C GLN A 402 7.81 1.48 16.33
N PRO A 403 8.59 2.01 15.36
CA PRO A 403 8.91 1.29 14.15
C PRO A 403 9.70 0.00 14.38
N ILE A 404 9.36 -1.04 13.63
CA ILE A 404 10.05 -2.34 13.57
C ILE A 404 10.55 -2.67 12.17
N VAL A 405 10.54 -1.71 11.25
CA VAL A 405 11.07 -1.83 9.88
C VAL A 405 11.94 -0.65 9.53
#